data_AF-A0A7Z9VQR7-F1
#
_entry.id   AF-A0A7Z9VQR7-F1
#
_cell.length_a   1.000
_cell.length_b   1.000
_cell.length_c   1.000
_cell.angle_alpha   90.00
_cell.angle_beta   90.00
_cell.angle_gamma   90.00
#
_symmetry.space_group_name_H-M   'P 1'
#
loop_
_entity.id
_entity.type
_entity.pdbx_description
1 polymer ?
#
loop_
_entity_poly.entity_id
_entity_poly.type
_entity_poly.pdbx_seq_one_letter_code
_entity_poly.pdbx_strand_id
1 'polypeptide(L)' 'MKLILGLGDTGLSIARFLSKQNIAYKIADSRLQPPLLSDYVAKFPNSNPILGDW' A
#
# COMPACT_ATOMS: atom_id res chain seq x y z
N MET A 1 4.58 5.63 -13.06
CA MET A 1 4.42 5.25 -11.63
C MET A 1 2.92 5.04 -11.36
N LYS A 2 2.54 4.02 -10.57
CA LYS A 2 1.13 3.78 -10.20
C LYS A 2 0.87 4.25 -8.77
N LEU A 3 -0.32 4.80 -8.52
CA LEU A 3 -0.79 5.17 -7.19
C LEU A 3 -1.95 4.26 -6.81
N ILE A 4 -1.88 3.69 -5.61
CA ILE A 4 -2.96 2.95 -5.00
C ILE A 4 -3.52 3.83 -3.88
N LEU A 5 -4.81 4.12 -3.95
CA LEU A 5 -5.53 4.89 -2.94
C LEU A 5 -6.33 3.94 -2.06
N GLY A 6 -6.00 3.90 -0.78
CA GLY A 6 -6.58 3.01 0.21
C GLY A 6 -5.77 1.72 0.43
N LEU A 7 -5.55 1.40 1.70
CA LEU A 7 -4.91 0.20 2.21
C LEU A 7 -5.93 -0.69 2.95
N GLY A 8 -6.91 -1.15 2.19
CA GLY A 8 -7.78 -2.28 2.54
C GLY A 8 -7.48 -3.51 1.68
N ASP A 9 -8.40 -4.47 1.60
CA ASP A 9 -8.20 -5.74 0.88
C ASP A 9 -7.81 -5.54 -0.59
N THR A 10 -8.51 -4.64 -1.28
CA THR A 10 -8.24 -4.30 -2.67
C THR A 10 -6.87 -3.64 -2.83
N GLY A 11 -6.53 -2.68 -1.96
CA GLY A 11 -5.25 -1.98 -2.01
C GLY A 11 -4.06 -2.92 -1.82
N LEU A 12 -4.15 -3.80 -0.82
CA LEU A 12 -3.12 -4.82 -0.57
C LEU A 12 -3.03 -5.83 -1.73
N SER A 13 -4.15 -6.23 -2.32
CA SER A 13 -4.16 -7.14 -3.46
C SER A 13 -3.51 -6.53 -4.70
N ILE A 14 -3.79 -5.26 -4.99
CA ILE A 14 -3.14 -4.51 -6.08
C ILE A 14 -1.64 -4.38 -5.80
N ALA A 15 -1.24 -4.04 -4.57
CA ALA A 15 0.17 -3.95 -4.19
C ALA A 15 0.92 -5.27 -4.44
N ARG A 16 0.33 -6.40 -4.03
CA ARG A 16 0.87 -7.74 -4.32
C ARG A 16 0.97 -8.02 -5.81
N PHE A 17 -0.05 -7.67 -6.59
CA PHE A 17 -0.05 -7.88 -8.04
C PHE A 17 1.06 -7.06 -8.71
N LEU A 18 1.18 -5.77 -8.39
CA LEU A 18 2.20 -4.90 -8.98
C LEU A 18 3.61 -5.29 -8.57
N SER A 19 3.83 -5.68 -7.30
CA SER A 19 5.12 -6.20 -6.84
C SER A 19 5.55 -7.46 -7.62
N LYS A 20 4.63 -8.40 -7.88
CA LYS A 20 4.93 -9.61 -8.67
C LYS A 20 5.34 -9.31 -10.11
N GLN A 21 4.87 -8.20 -10.67
CA GLN A 21 5.18 -7.76 -12.03
C GLN A 21 6.41 -6.85 -12.09
N ASN A 22 7.10 -6.62 -10.97
CA ASN A 22 8.18 -5.64 -10.84
C ASN A 22 7.77 -4.21 -11.26
N ILE A 23 6.49 -3.86 -11.06
CA ILE A 23 5.97 -2.53 -11.39
C ILE A 23 6.08 -1.63 -10.15
N ALA A 24 6.72 -0.47 -10.29
CA ALA A 24 6.81 0.51 -9.22
C ALA A 24 5.47 1.19 -8.91
N TYR A 25 5.15 1.28 -7.62
CA TYR A 25 3.93 1.92 -7.11
C TYR A 25 4.15 2.66 -5.78
N LYS A 26 3.17 3.49 -5.41
CA LYS A 26 3.02 4.09 -4.09
C LYS A 26 1.63 3.81 -3.55
N ILE A 27 1.51 3.76 -2.22
CA ILE A 27 0.23 3.67 -1.51
C ILE A 27 0.02 4.96 -0.73
N ALA A 28 -1.20 5.49 -0.80
CA ALA A 28 -1.67 6.53 0.09
C ALA A 28 -3.02 6.11 0.70
N ASP A 29 -3.23 6.38 1.98
CA ASP A 29 -4.50 6.15 2.68
C ASP A 29 -4.79 7.34 3.60
N SER A 30 -6.01 7.87 3.57
CA SER A 30 -6.36 9.04 4.40
C SER A 30 -6.40 8.72 5.90
N ARG A 31 -6.44 7.44 6.27
CA ARG A 31 -6.42 6.99 7.66
C ARG A 31 -4.99 6.92 8.17
N LEU A 32 -4.78 7.35 9.41
CA LEU A 32 -3.52 7.13 10.13
C LEU A 32 -3.27 5.63 10.42
N GLN A 33 -4.32 4.84 10.54
CA GLN A 33 -4.26 3.40 10.81
C GLN A 33 -5.25 2.65 9.90
N PRO A 34 -4.91 2.38 8.64
CA PRO A 34 -5.73 1.55 7.78
C PRO A 34 -5.67 0.07 8.21
N PRO A 35 -6.72 -0.72 7.92
CA PRO A 35 -6.92 -2.05 8.50
C PRO A 35 -5.81 -3.05 8.19
N LEU A 36 -5.11 -2.90 7.06
CA LEU A 36 -4.05 -3.82 6.61
C LEU A 36 -2.64 -3.22 6.67
N LEU A 37 -2.43 -2.18 7.49
CA LEU A 37 -1.11 -1.54 7.62
C LEU A 37 -0.03 -2.54 8.05
N SER A 38 -0.27 -3.29 9.12
CA SER A 38 0.69 -4.25 9.68
C SER A 38 1.06 -5.33 8.66
N ASP A 39 0.06 -5.88 7.96
CA ASP A 39 0.26 -6.90 6.93
C ASP A 39 1.06 -6.37 5.74
N TYR A 40 0.82 -5.12 5.36
CA TYR A 40 1.55 -4.46 4.28
C TYR A 40 3.01 -4.24 4.66
N VAL A 41 3.29 -3.67 5.83
CA VAL A 41 4.66 -3.41 6.31
C VAL A 41 5.44 -4.72 6.48
N ALA A 42 4.80 -5.78 6.99
CA ALA A 42 5.43 -7.09 7.11
C ALA A 42 5.81 -7.71 5.75
N LYS A 43 4.97 -7.52 4.72
CA LYS A 43 5.22 -8.05 3.37
C LYS A 43 6.17 -7.17 2.55
N PHE A 44 6.17 -5.86 2.78
CA PHE A 44 6.90 -4.88 1.98
C PHE A 44 7.67 -3.92 2.90
N PRO A 45 8.69 -4.39 3.63
CA PRO A 45 9.39 -3.60 4.65
C PRO A 45 10.10 -2.34 4.09
N ASN A 46 10.38 -2.33 2.79
CA ASN A 46 11.03 -1.20 2.11
C ASN A 46 10.04 -0.24 1.43
N SER A 47 8.73 -0.46 1.60
CA SER A 47 7.68 0.34 0.97
C SER A 47 6.78 0.95 2.05
N ASN A 48 7.01 2.22 2.36
CA ASN A 48 6.21 2.93 3.36
C ASN A 48 4.99 3.60 2.70
N PRO A 49 3.77 3.35 3.20
CA PRO A 49 2.58 4.05 2.73
C PRO A 49 2.54 5.48 3.27
N ILE A 50 1.92 6.39 2.50
CA ILE A 50 1.59 7.75 2.97
C ILE A 50 0.26 7.65 3.72
N LEU A 51 0.21 8.13 4.96
CA LEU A 51 -0.95 7.99 5.84
C LEU A 51 -1.39 9.36 6.38
N GLY A 52 -2.69 9.53 6.60
CA GLY A 52 -3.27 10.76 7.15
C GLY A 52 -3.62 11.79 6.08
N ASP A 53 -3.48 13.07 6.40
CA ASP A 53 -3.78 14.14 5.44
C ASP A 53 -2.64 14.25 4.41
N TRP A 54 -2.97 13.96 3.14
CA TRP A 54 -2.08 14.04 1.98
C TRP A 54 -2.79 14.64 0.76
#